data_AF-A0A4D8PD38-F1
#
_entry.id   AF-A0A4D8PD38-F1
#
_cell.length_a   1.000
_cell.length_b   1.000
_cell.length_c   1.000
_cell.angle_alpha   90.00
_cell.angle_beta   90.00
_cell.angle_gamma   90.00
#
_symmetry.space_group_name_H-M   'P 1'
#
loop_
_entity.id
_entity.type
_entity.pdbx_description
1 polymer ?
#
loop_
_entity_poly.entity_id
_entity_poly.type
_entity_poly.pdbx_seq_one_letter_code
_entity_poly.pdbx_strand_id
1 'polypeptide(L)'
;MVTGSVYGVPVQRAPEPILRPCQSLDVAHAVDQLYRHGQLTRDHLAVLGHYGRRQSAPDPERDREARARLLWDEAFGLIAPVLAAKGFILREPAEAVVFELV
;
A
#
# COMPACT_ATOMS: atom_id res chain seq x y z
N MET A 1 11.96 -28.92 19.93
CA MET A 1 10.94 -29.26 18.92
C MET A 1 9.71 -29.75 19.68
N VAL A 2 8.74 -28.87 19.94
CA VAL A 2 7.55 -29.24 20.73
C VAL A 2 6.53 -29.88 19.78
N THR A 3 6.41 -31.21 19.86
CA THR A 3 5.39 -31.97 19.14
C THR A 3 4.09 -31.90 19.94
N GLY A 4 3.21 -30.98 19.60
CA GLY A 4 1.84 -30.99 20.10
C GLY A 4 1.04 -32.05 19.35
N SER A 5 0.29 -32.89 20.07
CA SER A 5 -0.66 -33.83 19.46
C SER A 5 -2.08 -33.40 19.81
N VAL A 6 -2.95 -33.36 18.80
CA VAL A 6 -4.40 -33.25 18.97
C VAL A 6 -4.98 -34.54 18.40
N TYR A 7 -5.68 -35.32 19.24
CA TYR A 7 -6.26 -36.63 18.89
C TYR A 7 -5.27 -37.65 18.28
N GLY A 8 -3.99 -37.65 18.69
CA GLY A 8 -3.01 -38.63 18.21
C GLY A 8 -2.46 -38.36 16.80
N VAL A 9 -2.86 -37.25 16.17
CA VAL A 9 -2.33 -36.85 14.85
C VAL A 9 -1.10 -35.95 15.06
N PRO A 10 0.06 -36.26 14.44
CA PRO A 10 1.21 -35.37 14.47
C PRO A 10 0.91 -34.14 13.60
N VAL A 11 0.70 -32.99 14.25
CA VAL A 11 0.55 -31.72 13.54
C VAL A 11 1.92 -31.03 13.46
N GLN A 12 2.44 -30.86 12.24
CA GLN A 12 3.57 -29.98 12.02
C GLN A 12 3.03 -28.54 12.09
N ARG A 13 3.62 -27.67 12.93
CA ARG A 13 3.40 -26.22 12.77
C ARG A 13 3.92 -25.86 11.38
N ALA A 14 3.03 -25.39 10.50
CA ALA A 14 3.46 -24.77 9.26
C ALA A 14 4.45 -23.65 9.59
N PRO A 15 5.56 -23.50 8.84
CA PRO A 15 6.46 -22.38 9.01
C PRO A 15 5.64 -21.09 8.96
N GLU A 16 5.87 -20.21 9.92
CA GLU A 16 5.21 -18.92 10.00
C GLU A 16 5.32 -18.20 8.64
N PRO A 17 4.19 -17.67 8.12
CA PRO A 17 4.10 -17.32 6.71
C PRO A 17 5.13 -16.24 6.40
N ILE A 18 6.06 -16.59 5.51
CA ILE A 18 6.93 -15.63 4.84
C ILE A 18 6.00 -14.55 4.31
N LEU A 19 6.12 -13.32 4.84
CA LEU A 19 5.32 -12.18 4.40
C LEU A 19 5.49 -12.05 2.90
N ARG A 20 4.43 -12.34 2.16
CA ARG A 20 4.44 -12.20 0.70
C ARG A 20 4.69 -10.73 0.37
N PRO A 21 5.61 -10.42 -0.57
CA PRO A 21 5.79 -9.05 -1.02
C PRO A 21 4.47 -8.52 -1.61
N CYS A 22 4.28 -7.21 -1.53
CA CYS A 22 3.12 -6.54 -2.11
C CYS A 22 3.01 -6.86 -3.61
N GLN A 23 1.91 -7.46 -4.02
CA GLN A 23 1.61 -7.67 -5.44
C GLN A 23 0.74 -6.53 -5.95
N SER A 24 0.79 -6.27 -7.27
CA SER A 24 -0.07 -5.26 -7.90
C SER A 24 -1.56 -5.48 -7.62
N LEU A 25 -1.96 -6.75 -7.46
CA LEU A 25 -3.34 -7.11 -7.11
C LEU A 25 -3.72 -6.67 -5.68
N ASP A 26 -2.78 -6.67 -4.74
CA ASP A 26 -3.04 -6.24 -3.36
C ASP A 26 -3.32 -4.73 -3.31
N VAL A 27 -2.60 -3.95 -4.13
CA VAL A 27 -2.87 -2.52 -4.32
C VAL A 27 -4.23 -2.31 -4.99
N ALA A 28 -4.56 -3.09 -6.03
CA ALA A 28 -5.85 -3.00 -6.69
C ALA A 28 -7.02 -3.32 -5.73
N HIS A 29 -6.87 -4.31 -4.86
CA HIS A 29 -7.87 -4.62 -3.83
C HIS A 29 -8.01 -3.50 -2.78
N ALA A 30 -6.90 -2.88 -2.36
CA ALA A 30 -6.96 -1.75 -1.43
C ALA A 30 -7.68 -0.55 -2.07
N VAL A 31 -7.40 -0.25 -3.33
CA VAL A 31 -8.07 0.82 -4.09
C VAL A 31 -9.57 0.53 -4.25
N ASP A 32 -9.94 -0.70 -4.64
CA ASP A 32 -11.35 -1.09 -4.77
C ASP A 32 -12.10 -0.95 -3.44
N GLN A 33 -11.50 -1.42 -2.34
CA GLN A 33 -12.07 -1.29 -1.01
C GLN A 33 -12.30 0.19 -0.64
N LEU A 34 -11.28 1.04 -0.78
CA LEU A 34 -11.36 2.47 -0.46
C LEU A 34 -12.37 3.22 -1.34
N TYR A 35 -12.47 2.87 -2.62
CA TYR A 35 -13.46 3.43 -3.53
C TYR A 35 -14.89 3.05 -3.12
N ARG A 36 -15.12 1.77 -2.76
CA ARG A 36 -16.43 1.31 -2.30
C ARG A 36 -16.86 1.94 -0.97
N HIS A 37 -15.92 2.31 -0.11
CA HIS A 37 -16.18 3.07 1.11
C HIS A 37 -16.33 4.58 0.88
N GLY A 38 -16.18 5.06 -0.36
CA GLY A 38 -16.28 6.48 -0.70
C GLY A 38 -15.11 7.33 -0.22
N GLN A 39 -14.00 6.72 0.19
CA GLN A 39 -12.79 7.43 0.63
C GLN A 39 -11.95 7.86 -0.56
N LEU A 40 -11.93 7.07 -1.63
CA LEU A 40 -11.37 7.47 -2.93
C LEU A 40 -12.48 7.93 -3.86
N THR A 41 -12.23 9.03 -4.58
CA THR A 41 -13.16 9.57 -5.59
C THR A 41 -12.75 9.16 -7.01
N ARG A 42 -13.60 9.43 -8.00
CA ARG A 42 -13.28 9.17 -9.41
C ARG A 42 -12.04 9.93 -9.90
N ASP A 43 -11.82 11.15 -9.42
CA ASP A 43 -10.62 11.93 -9.75
C ASP A 43 -9.35 11.24 -9.28
N HIS A 44 -9.37 10.67 -8.07
CA HIS A 44 -8.26 9.86 -7.56
C HIS A 44 -7.98 8.65 -8.46
N LEU A 45 -9.02 7.92 -8.85
CA LEU A 45 -8.88 6.76 -9.75
C LEU A 45 -8.33 7.15 -11.13
N ALA A 46 -8.75 8.31 -11.67
CA ALA A 46 -8.26 8.80 -12.95
C ALA A 46 -6.75 9.09 -12.90
N VAL A 47 -6.29 9.74 -11.82
CA VAL A 47 -4.87 10.04 -11.59
C VAL A 47 -4.08 8.74 -11.36
N LEU A 48 -4.52 7.87 -10.45
CA LEU A 48 -3.87 6.57 -10.20
C LEU A 48 -3.77 5.73 -11.47
N GLY A 49 -4.83 5.68 -12.28
CA GLY A 49 -4.84 4.95 -13.55
C GLY A 49 -3.93 5.57 -14.61
N HIS A 50 -3.89 6.90 -14.70
CA HIS A 50 -3.03 7.61 -15.66
C HIS A 50 -1.54 7.36 -15.35
N TYR A 51 -1.14 7.61 -14.11
CA TYR A 51 0.26 7.54 -13.67
C TYR A 51 0.71 6.10 -13.38
N GLY A 52 -0.20 5.22 -12.95
CA GLY A 52 0.07 3.78 -12.83
C GLY A 52 0.43 3.13 -14.18
N ARG A 53 -0.26 3.52 -15.26
CA ARG A 53 0.10 3.06 -16.63
C ARG A 53 1.45 3.60 -17.11
N ARG A 54 1.85 4.79 -16.65
CA ARG A 54 3.14 5.41 -16.98
C ARG A 54 4.29 4.93 -16.10
N GLN A 55 4.00 4.13 -15.06
CA GLN A 55 4.97 3.70 -14.05
C GLN A 55 5.80 4.85 -13.48
N SER A 56 5.19 6.02 -13.34
CA SER A 56 5.87 7.26 -12.94
C SER A 56 4.91 8.13 -12.13
N ALA A 57 5.43 8.82 -11.12
CA ALA A 57 4.66 9.74 -10.30
C ALA A 57 4.50 11.10 -11.01
N PRO A 58 3.46 11.88 -10.68
CA PRO A 58 3.33 13.27 -11.15
C PRO A 58 4.54 14.10 -10.71
N ASP A 59 5.06 14.91 -11.63
CA ASP A 59 6.23 15.75 -11.43
C ASP A 59 5.85 17.03 -10.65
N PRO A 60 6.46 17.30 -9.49
CA PRO A 60 6.14 18.48 -8.68
C PRO A 60 6.55 19.81 -9.34
N GLU A 61 7.50 19.79 -10.29
CA GLU A 61 8.02 21.02 -10.92
C GLU A 61 7.11 21.53 -12.05
N ARG A 62 6.04 20.80 -12.38
CA ARG A 62 5.10 21.15 -13.45
C ARG A 62 3.77 21.64 -12.90
N ASP A 63 3.46 22.92 -13.10
CA ASP A 63 2.19 23.54 -12.70
C ASP A 63 0.95 22.80 -13.23
N ARG A 64 1.04 22.25 -14.44
CA ARG A 64 -0.07 21.47 -15.05
C ARG A 64 -0.33 20.15 -14.32
N GLU A 65 0.65 19.64 -13.59
CA GLU A 65 0.59 18.39 -12.84
C GLU A 65 0.37 18.60 -11.33
N ALA A 66 0.41 19.85 -10.84
CA ALA A 66 0.22 20.18 -9.42
C ALA A 66 -1.09 19.60 -8.84
N ARG A 67 -2.20 19.69 -9.57
CA ARG A 67 -3.48 19.09 -9.15
C ARG A 67 -3.43 17.57 -9.13
N ALA A 68 -2.79 16.96 -10.12
CA ALA A 68 -2.63 15.52 -10.16
C ALA A 68 -1.73 15.03 -9.02
N ARG A 69 -0.71 15.80 -8.64
CA ARG A 69 0.14 15.53 -7.49
C ARG A 69 -0.63 15.53 -6.19
N LEU A 70 -1.48 16.53 -5.94
CA LEU A 70 -2.30 16.57 -4.72
C LEU A 70 -3.21 15.35 -4.60
N LEU A 71 -3.91 14.99 -5.68
CA LEU A 71 -4.76 13.80 -5.70
C LEU A 71 -3.95 12.51 -5.57
N TRP A 72 -2.75 12.46 -6.14
CA TRP A 72 -1.85 11.32 -5.99
C TRP A 72 -1.44 11.14 -4.53
N ASP A 73 -1.01 12.22 -3.87
CA ASP A 73 -0.59 12.18 -2.46
C ASP A 73 -1.74 11.85 -1.52
N GLU A 74 -2.92 12.44 -1.75
CA GLU A 74 -4.14 12.12 -1.00
C GLU A 74 -4.50 10.64 -1.15
N ALA A 75 -4.48 10.11 -2.37
CA ALA A 75 -4.77 8.70 -2.62
C ALA A 75 -3.78 7.77 -1.91
N PHE A 76 -2.47 8.03 -2.02
CA PHE A 76 -1.47 7.20 -1.34
C PHE A 76 -1.50 7.37 0.18
N GLY A 77 -1.89 8.53 0.71
CA GLY A 77 -2.16 8.74 2.13
C GLY A 77 -3.27 7.84 2.67
N LEU A 78 -4.25 7.47 1.84
CA LEU A 78 -5.32 6.53 2.19
C LEU A 78 -4.94 5.06 1.93
N ILE A 79 -4.21 4.77 0.86
CA ILE A 79 -3.83 3.41 0.47
C ILE A 79 -2.74 2.85 1.38
N ALA A 80 -1.72 3.66 1.72
CA ALA A 80 -0.60 3.25 2.56
C ALA A 80 -1.01 2.62 3.90
N PRO A 81 -1.91 3.21 4.72
CA PRO A 81 -2.31 2.61 5.99
C PRO A 81 -3.07 1.29 5.80
N VAL A 82 -3.86 1.14 4.73
CA VAL A 82 -4.56 -0.12 4.42
C VAL A 82 -3.58 -1.24 4.09
N LEU A 83 -2.54 -0.92 3.30
CA LEU A 83 -1.49 -1.88 2.95
C LEU A 83 -0.59 -2.21 4.15
N ALA A 84 -0.27 -1.23 4.99
CA ALA A 84 0.48 -1.43 6.23
C ALA A 84 -0.29 -2.31 7.22
N ALA A 85 -1.61 -2.10 7.37
CA ALA A 85 -2.46 -2.94 8.22
C ALA A 85 -2.52 -4.41 7.75
N LYS A 86 -2.37 -4.64 6.45
CA LYS A 86 -2.29 -6.00 5.85
C LYS A 86 -0.87 -6.60 5.93
N GLY A 87 0.11 -5.84 6.41
CA GLY A 87 1.51 -6.27 6.52
C GLY A 87 2.30 -6.24 5.20
N PHE A 88 1.75 -5.64 4.14
CA PHE A 88 2.42 -5.61 2.83
C PHE A 88 3.52 -4.55 2.74
N ILE A 89 3.42 -3.51 3.55
CA ILE A 89 4.45 -2.47 3.67
C ILE A 89 5.12 -2.69 5.02
N LEU A 90 6.44 -2.88 5.02
CA LEU A 90 7.24 -2.70 6.22
C LEU A 90 7.01 -1.25 6.63
N ARG A 91 6.22 -1.05 7.69
CA ARG A 91 6.22 0.23 8.39
C ARG A 91 7.61 0.36 8.99
N GLU A 92 8.55 0.91 8.22
CA GLU A 92 9.68 1.57 8.83
C GLU A 92 9.06 2.56 9.82
N PRO A 93 9.31 2.44 11.13
CA PRO A 93 8.81 3.41 12.08
C PRO A 93 9.28 4.79 11.60
N ALA A 94 8.40 5.77 11.73
CA ALA A 94 8.69 7.16 11.42
C ALA A 94 9.95 7.62 12.17
N GLU A 95 11.09 7.52 11.51
CA GLU A 95 12.43 8.02 11.87
C GLU A 95 13.20 8.02 10.54
N ALA A 96 13.72 9.08 9.95
CA ALA A 96 13.75 10.49 10.29
C ALA A 96 14.00 11.26 8.98
N VAL A 97 13.24 12.35 8.80
CA VAL A 97 13.67 13.68 8.35
C VAL A 97 15.05 13.77 7.66
N VAL A 98 15.08 14.14 6.37
CA VAL A 98 15.97 15.21 5.85
C VAL A 98 15.27 15.88 4.65
N PHE A 99 14.28 16.72 4.94
CA PHE A 99 14.14 17.97 4.20
C PHE A 99 14.99 18.99 4.98
N GLU A 100 16.32 18.80 5.00
CA GLU A 100 17.21 19.91 5.33
C GLU A 100 17.28 20.79 4.08
N LEU A 101 16.53 21.89 4.14
CA LEU A 101 16.99 23.14 3.54
C LEU A 101 18.30 23.52 4.23
N VAL A 102 19.42 23.23 3.57
CA VAL A 102 20.63 24.07 3.59
C VAL A 102 20.66 24.85 2.28
#